data_AF-A0A4R2IIT5-F1
#
_entry.id   AF-A0A4R2IIT5-F1
#
_cell.length_a   1.000
_cell.length_b   1.000
_cell.length_c   1.000
_cell.angle_alpha   90.00
_cell.angle_beta   90.00
_cell.angle_gamma   90.00
#
_symmetry.space_group_name_H-M   'P 1'
#
loop_
_entity.id
_entity.type
_entity.pdbx_description
1 polymer ?
#
loop_
_entity_poly.entity_id
_entity_poly.type
_entity_poly.pdbx_seq_one_letter_code
_entity_poly.pdbx_strand_id
1 'polypeptide(L)' 'MFDVEPGSRSRGRYVRGMTESADEGRIARRAELLPEERAVGSADPEQQARVILEDSDERTEHPEETRHESTQTPD' A
#
# COMPACT_ATOMS: atom_id res chain seq x y z
N MET A 1 27.94 21.24 0.93
CA MET A 1 27.42 21.47 -0.44
C MET A 1 27.26 20.08 -1.06
N PHE A 2 26.08 19.48 -0.94
CA PHE A 2 25.78 18.17 -1.53
C PHE A 2 24.97 18.42 -2.79
N ASP A 3 25.62 18.25 -3.93
CA ASP A 3 24.99 18.19 -5.24
C ASP A 3 24.18 16.88 -5.32
N VAL A 4 22.85 17.00 -5.32
CA VAL A 4 21.95 15.89 -5.61
C VAL A 4 21.53 16.02 -7.08
N GLU A 5 22.09 15.17 -7.92
CA GLU A 5 21.68 15.06 -9.32
C GLU A 5 20.19 14.69 -9.41
N PRO A 6 19.40 15.31 -10.31
CA PRO A 6 18.01 14.96 -10.51
C PRO A 6 17.93 13.63 -11.27
N GLY A 7 17.96 12.52 -10.52
CA GLY A 7 17.62 11.20 -11.00
C GLY A 7 16.22 11.23 -11.59
N SER A 8 16.16 11.18 -12.92
CA SER A 8 14.96 11.02 -13.73
C SER A 8 14.21 9.75 -13.30
N ARG A 9 13.27 9.88 -12.35
CA ARG A 9 12.36 8.81 -11.94
C ARG A 9 11.14 8.79 -12.84
N SER A 10 11.39 8.53 -14.11
CA SER A 10 10.36 8.03 -15.03
C SER A 10 10.85 6.71 -15.60
N ARG A 11 10.37 5.62 -14.98
CA ARG A 11 9.89 4.39 -15.63
C ARG A 11 9.77 3.26 -14.61
N GLY A 12 8.54 3.08 -14.15
CA GLY A 12 8.08 1.91 -13.38
C GLY A 12 6.58 1.93 -13.12
N ARG A 13 5.83 2.87 -13.72
CA ARG A 13 4.38 3.00 -13.61
C ARG A 13 3.66 2.08 -14.62
N TYR A 14 4.14 0.84 -14.76
CA TYR A 14 3.63 -0.16 -15.73
C TYR A 14 3.60 -1.59 -15.15
N VAL A 15 3.47 -1.75 -13.82
CA VAL A 15 3.36 -3.09 -13.18
C VAL A 15 2.24 -3.16 -12.13
N ARG A 16 1.33 -2.18 -12.09
CA ARG A 16 0.22 -2.11 -11.11
C ARG A 16 -1.10 -2.68 -11.64
N GLY A 17 -1.01 -3.56 -12.64
CA GLY A 17 -2.18 -4.25 -13.21
C GLY A 17 -1.82 -5.63 -13.70
N MET A 18 -0.80 -6.26 -13.10
CA MET A 18 -0.35 -7.59 -13.53
C MET A 18 -1.13 -8.68 -12.80
N THR A 19 -2.35 -8.93 -13.32
CA THR A 19 -3.17 -10.14 -13.20
C THR A 19 -3.82 -10.42 -11.84
N GLU A 20 -5.08 -10.86 -11.87
CA GLU A 20 -5.86 -11.30 -10.70
C GLU A 20 -5.07 -12.26 -9.78
N SER A 21 -4.21 -13.11 -10.36
CA SER A 21 -3.36 -14.05 -9.62
C SER A 21 -2.29 -13.36 -8.75
N ALA A 22 -1.83 -12.17 -9.12
CA ALA A 22 -0.90 -11.40 -8.27
C ALA A 22 -1.62 -10.74 -7.10
N ASP A 23 -2.87 -10.33 -7.29
CA ASP A 23 -3.72 -9.78 -6.22
C ASP A 23 -4.10 -10.87 -5.22
N GLU A 24 -4.48 -12.05 -5.69
CA GLU A 24 -4.71 -13.22 -4.82
C GLU A 24 -3.48 -13.55 -3.95
N GLY A 25 -2.28 -13.52 -4.54
CA GLY A 25 -1.04 -13.75 -3.80
C GLY A 25 -0.65 -12.63 -2.81
N ARG A 26 -1.16 -11.41 -2.99
CA ARG A 26 -1.01 -10.31 -2.00
C ARG A 26 -2.03 -10.46 -0.88
N ILE A 27 -3.28 -10.77 -1.22
CA ILE A 27 -4.35 -11.02 -0.26
C ILE A 27 -3.96 -12.15 0.67
N ALA A 28 -3.53 -13.29 0.14
CA ALA A 28 -3.13 -14.45 0.94
C ALA A 28 -2.02 -14.10 1.95
N ARG A 29 -0.99 -13.36 1.52
CA ARG A 29 0.10 -12.92 2.41
C ARG A 29 -0.36 -11.93 3.48
N ARG A 30 -1.24 -11.00 3.13
CA ARG A 30 -1.75 -10.00 4.09
C ARG A 30 -2.77 -10.61 5.07
N ALA A 31 -3.51 -11.63 4.64
CA ALA A 31 -4.47 -12.37 5.46
C ALA A 31 -3.79 -13.18 6.58
N GLU A 32 -2.46 -13.36 6.52
CA GLU A 32 -1.69 -13.92 7.62
C GLU A 32 -1.80 -13.03 8.86
N LEU A 33 -2.61 -13.46 9.83
CA LEU A 33 -2.81 -12.72 11.07
C LEU A 33 -1.54 -12.67 11.91
N LEU A 34 -1.21 -11.48 12.42
CA LEU A 34 -0.19 -11.28 13.45
C LEU A 34 -0.60 -11.95 14.78
N PRO A 35 0.34 -12.29 15.67
CA PRO A 35 0.02 -12.88 16.98
C PRO A 35 -1.03 -12.09 17.77
N GLU A 36 -0.95 -10.76 17.72
CA GLU A 36 -1.88 -9.84 18.37
C GLU A 36 -3.29 -9.91 17.73
N GLU A 37 -3.36 -9.98 16.39
CA GLU A 37 -4.62 -10.09 15.65
C GLU A 37 -5.29 -11.45 15.88
N ARG A 38 -4.50 -12.53 16.08
CA ARG A 38 -5.04 -13.85 16.44
C ARG A 38 -5.68 -13.85 17.82
N ALA A 39 -5.14 -13.07 18.76
CA ALA A 39 -5.69 -12.97 20.11
C ALA A 39 -7.04 -12.24 20.13
N VAL A 40 -7.23 -11.23 19.27
CA VAL A 40 -8.49 -10.51 19.10
C VAL A 40 -9.48 -11.29 18.22
N GLY A 41 -8.95 -12.01 17.24
CA GLY A 41 -9.71 -12.71 16.20
C GLY A 41 -10.10 -11.78 15.05
N SER A 42 -10.05 -12.30 13.83
CA SER A 42 -10.64 -11.67 12.65
C SER A 42 -11.66 -12.63 12.03
N ALA A 43 -12.86 -12.12 11.76
CA ALA A 43 -13.96 -12.94 11.24
C ALA A 43 -13.71 -13.41 9.81
N ASP A 44 -13.00 -12.60 9.01
CA ASP A 44 -12.59 -12.91 7.66
C ASP A 44 -11.28 -12.17 7.33
N PRO A 45 -10.12 -12.81 7.60
CA PRO A 45 -8.81 -12.23 7.33
C PRO A 45 -8.58 -11.90 5.84
N GLU A 46 -9.18 -12.66 4.92
CA GLU A 46 -9.02 -12.43 3.48
C GLU A 46 -9.81 -11.21 3.04
N GLN A 47 -11.04 -11.05 3.51
CA GLN A 47 -11.84 -9.85 3.25
C GLN A 47 -11.20 -8.60 3.86
N GLN A 48 -10.66 -8.71 5.08
CA GLN A 48 -9.90 -7.63 5.71
C GLN A 48 -8.67 -7.26 4.87
N ALA A 49 -7.92 -8.26 4.38
CA ALA A 49 -6.76 -8.04 3.52
C ALA A 49 -7.12 -7.34 2.20
N ARG A 50 -8.24 -7.71 1.55
CA ARG A 50 -8.74 -7.06 0.33
C ARG A 50 -8.97 -5.57 0.52
N VAL A 51 -9.73 -5.20 1.56
CA VAL A 51 -10.07 -3.79 1.85
C VAL A 51 -8.81 -2.96 2.13
N ILE A 52 -7.88 -3.49 2.91
CA ILE A 52 -6.65 -2.79 3.26
C ILE A 52 -5.76 -2.58 2.02
N LEU A 53 -5.67 -3.59 1.16
CA LEU A 53 -4.85 -3.50 -0.06
C LEU A 53 -5.47 -2.51 -1.05
N GLU A 54 -6.79 -2.49 -1.20
CA GLU A 54 -7.50 -1.50 -2.01
C GLU A 54 -7.25 -0.06 -1.52
N ASP A 55 -7.43 0.20 -0.22
CA ASP A 55 -7.15 1.52 0.39
C ASP A 55 -5.67 1.92 0.25
N SER A 56 -4.77 0.98 0.52
CA SER A 56 -3.33 1.20 0.35
C SER A 56 -2.99 1.49 -1.10
N ASP A 57 -3.70 0.86 -2.02
CA ASP A 57 -3.50 1.05 -3.42
C ASP A 57 -3.96 2.46 -3.85
N GLU A 58 -5.16 2.88 -3.48
CA GLU A 58 -5.67 4.22 -3.74
C GLU A 58 -4.71 5.30 -3.22
N ARG A 59 -4.25 5.19 -1.98
CA ARG A 59 -3.32 6.14 -1.35
C ARG A 59 -1.94 6.18 -2.00
N THR A 60 -1.52 5.07 -2.60
CA THR A 60 -0.26 4.99 -3.36
C THR A 60 -0.40 5.63 -4.76
N GLU A 61 -1.60 5.60 -5.36
CA GLU A 61 -1.90 6.26 -6.64
C GLU A 61 -2.08 7.77 -6.47
N HIS A 62 -2.66 8.17 -5.34
CA HIS A 62 -3.01 9.55 -5.02
C HIS A 62 -2.29 10.03 -3.75
N PRO A 63 -0.94 10.08 -3.76
CA PRO A 63 -0.17 10.43 -2.56
C PRO A 63 -0.42 11.88 -2.11
N GLU A 64 -0.75 12.80 -3.02
CA GLU A 64 -1.02 14.20 -2.70
C GLU A 64 -2.21 14.35 -1.74
N GLU A 65 -3.25 13.52 -1.87
CA GLU A 65 -4.45 13.58 -1.03
C GLU A 65 -4.08 13.34 0.44
N THR A 66 -3.28 12.31 0.71
CA THR A 66 -2.80 12.03 2.07
C THR A 66 -1.80 13.07 2.59
N ARG A 67 -1.07 13.76 1.69
CA ARG A 67 -0.10 14.80 2.05
C ARG A 67 -0.78 16.08 2.52
N HIS A 68 -1.85 16.50 1.85
CA HIS A 68 -2.58 17.73 2.18
C HIS A 68 -3.26 17.66 3.56
N GLU A 69 -3.61 16.46 4.02
CA GLU A 69 -4.20 16.24 5.36
C GLU A 69 -3.16 16.05 6.47
N SER A 70 -1.88 15.90 6.10
CA SER A 70 -0.82 15.57 7.04
C SER A 70 -0.24 16.82 7.72
N THR A 71 -0.45 16.96 9.03
CA THR A 71 0.17 18.02 9.86
C THR A 71 1.68 17.83 10.07
N GLN A 72 2.23 16.71 9.60
CA GLN A 72 3.63 16.31 9.78
C GLN A 72 4.57 16.75 8.64
N THR A 73 4.05 17.35 7.56
CA THR A 73 4.89 17.88 6.46
C THR A 73 4.98 19.41 6.58
N PRO A 74 6.11 19.99 7.02
CA PRO A 74 6.31 21.44 6.94
C PRO A 74 6.42 21.89 5.47
N ASP A 75 5.98 23.12 5.19
CA ASP A 75 5.95 23.76 3.86
C ASP A 75 7.35 23.83 3.20
#